data_AF-A0A2A6PB56-F1
#
_entry.id   AF-A0A2A6PB56-F1
#
_cell.length_a   1.000
_cell.length_b   1.000
_cell.length_c   1.000
_cell.angle_alpha   90.00
_cell.angle_beta   90.00
_cell.angle_gamma   90.00
#
_symmetry.space_group_name_H-M   'P 1'
#
loop_
_entity.id
_entity.type
_entity.pdbx_description
1 polymer ?
#
loop_
_entity_poly.entity_id
_entity_poly.type
_entity_poly.pdbx_seq_one_letter_code
_entity_poly.pdbx_strand_id
1 'polypeptide(L)'
;MQLYFFDLRWGDERFIDEDGIVHFDEGSALYYARRIADKIGRDADYGSLKVEVRSGEGKLLATVAPSEGRGHEQFAFIGRRRPGDASLRMPSSPP
;
A
#
# COMPACT_ATOMS: atom_id res chain seq x y z
N MET A 1 16.07 13.79 2.98
CA MET A 1 14.88 13.38 2.21
C MET A 1 15.32 13.23 0.76
N GLN A 2 14.98 12.12 0.11
CA GLN A 2 15.43 11.78 -1.25
C GLN A 2 14.24 11.26 -2.07
N LEU A 3 14.29 11.46 -3.39
CA LEU A 3 13.28 10.98 -4.32
C LEU A 3 13.53 9.50 -4.65
N TYR A 4 12.45 8.70 -4.61
CA TYR A 4 12.46 7.29 -5.00
C TYR A 4 11.28 7.02 -5.94
N PHE A 5 11.44 6.04 -6.83
CA PHE A 5 10.42 5.62 -7.78
C PHE A 5 10.02 4.17 -7.53
N PHE A 6 8.75 3.86 -7.79
CA PHE A 6 8.14 2.56 -7.47
C PHE A 6 7.48 1.95 -8.71
N ASP A 7 8.30 1.39 -9.60
CA ASP A 7 7.81 0.76 -10.82
C ASP A 7 7.05 -0.53 -10.48
N LEU A 8 5.96 -0.79 -11.20
CA LEU A 8 5.19 -2.02 -11.05
C LEU A 8 5.54 -2.99 -12.16
N ARG A 9 5.67 -4.27 -11.83
CA ARG A 9 5.99 -5.32 -12.79
C ARG A 9 5.13 -6.55 -12.59
N TRP A 10 4.59 -7.08 -13.68
CA TRP A 10 3.81 -8.33 -13.73
C TRP A 10 4.29 -9.19 -14.88
N GLY A 11 5.01 -10.27 -14.58
CA GLY A 11 5.68 -11.05 -15.63
C GLY A 11 6.63 -10.17 -16.47
N ASP A 12 6.28 -9.98 -17.74
CA ASP A 12 7.02 -9.16 -18.71
C ASP A 12 6.46 -7.73 -18.84
N GLU A 13 5.27 -7.46 -18.30
CA GLU A 13 4.70 -6.12 -18.30
C GLU A 13 5.32 -5.26 -17.19
N ARG A 14 5.56 -3.99 -17.52
CA ARG A 14 6.14 -3.02 -16.61
C ARG A 14 5.46 -1.67 -16.75
N PHE A 15 5.07 -1.10 -15.60
CA PHE A 15 4.64 0.27 -15.47
C PHE A 15 5.73 1.07 -14.77
N ILE A 16 6.15 2.18 -15.37
CA ILE A 16 7.21 3.05 -14.86
C ILE A 16 6.59 4.18 -14.04
N ASP A 17 7.09 4.36 -12.83
CA ASP A 17 6.80 5.54 -12.03
C ASP A 17 7.72 6.70 -12.48
N GLU A 18 7.11 7.72 -13.07
CA GLU A 18 7.80 8.92 -13.59
C GLU A 18 7.86 10.06 -12.57
N ASP A 19 6.91 10.09 -11.62
CA ASP A 19 6.78 11.18 -10.66
C ASP A 19 7.63 10.93 -9.42
N GLY A 20 7.65 9.69 -8.94
CA GLY A 20 8.34 9.30 -7.72
C GLY A 20 7.74 9.95 -6.46
N ILE A 21 8.25 9.53 -5.31
CA ILE A 21 7.83 10.01 -3.99
C ILE A 21 9.07 10.27 -3.12
N VAL A 22 9.03 11.38 -2.38
CA VAL A 22 10.11 11.74 -1.46
C VAL A 22 9.99 10.94 -0.16
N HIS A 23 11.08 10.27 0.22
CA HIS A 23 11.21 9.52 1.47
C HIS A 23 12.34 10.06 2.35
N PHE A 24 12.31 9.71 3.63
CA PHE A 24 13.32 10.16 4.60
C PHE A 24 14.68 9.52 4.30
N ASP A 25 14.67 8.20 4.11
CA ASP A 25 15.78 7.33 3.80
C ASP A 25 15.33 6.13 2.93
N GLU A 26 16.28 5.28 2.54
CA GLU A 26 16.02 4.07 1.77
C GLU A 26 15.10 3.08 2.51
N GLY A 27 15.25 2.95 3.83
CA GLY A 27 14.44 2.03 4.63
C GLY A 27 12.94 2.38 4.58
N SER A 28 12.61 3.67 4.69
CA SER A 28 11.24 4.16 4.58
C SER A 28 10.66 4.00 3.17
N ALA A 29 11.48 4.11 2.12
CA ALA A 29 11.08 3.82 0.75
C ALA A 29 10.80 2.32 0.55
N LEU A 30 11.68 1.44 1.03
CA LEU A 30 11.49 -0.02 0.95
C LEU A 30 10.26 -0.49 1.74
N TYR A 31 10.01 0.10 2.91
CA TYR A 31 8.78 -0.14 3.66
C TYR A 31 7.54 0.26 2.86
N TYR A 32 7.57 1.41 2.20
CA TYR A 32 6.47 1.86 1.35
C TYR A 32 6.26 0.94 0.13
N ALA A 33 7.33 0.51 -0.54
CA ALA A 33 7.27 -0.46 -1.63
C ALA A 33 6.60 -1.78 -1.20
N ARG A 34 6.93 -2.28 -0.01
CA ARG A 34 6.27 -3.45 0.58
C ARG A 34 4.77 -3.24 0.76
N ARG A 35 4.35 -2.04 1.19
CA ARG A 35 2.92 -1.70 1.34
C ARG A 35 2.20 -1.66 0.00
N ILE A 36 2.84 -1.17 -1.06
CA ILE A 36 2.29 -1.19 -2.43
C ILE A 36 2.12 -2.65 -2.88
N ALA A 37 3.19 -3.45 -2.78
CA ALA A 37 3.18 -4.85 -3.20
C ALA A 37 2.11 -5.66 -2.46
N ASP A 38 2.03 -5.52 -1.13
CA ASP A 38 1.03 -6.20 -0.31
C ASP A 38 -0.40 -5.74 -0.60
N LYS A 39 -0.61 -4.46 -0.95
CA LYS A 39 -1.95 -3.93 -1.22
C LYS A 39 -2.45 -4.40 -2.59
N ILE A 40 -1.67 -4.15 -3.65
CA ILE A 40 -2.09 -4.47 -5.02
C ILE A 40 -2.07 -6.00 -5.25
N GLY A 41 -1.05 -6.71 -4.76
CA GLY A 41 -0.92 -8.15 -4.94
C GLY A 41 -1.91 -8.98 -4.13
N ARG A 42 -2.64 -8.39 -3.18
CA ARG A 42 -3.76 -9.05 -2.47
C ARG A 42 -5.11 -8.73 -3.11
N ASP A 43 -5.29 -7.52 -3.62
CA ASP A 43 -6.58 -7.07 -4.19
C ASP A 43 -6.84 -7.67 -5.58
N ALA A 44 -5.82 -8.22 -6.23
CA ALA A 44 -5.92 -8.89 -7.51
C ALA A 44 -5.09 -10.17 -7.50
N ASP A 45 -5.49 -11.19 -8.28
CA ASP A 45 -4.74 -12.45 -8.50
C ASP A 45 -3.38 -12.24 -9.22
N TYR A 46 -2.81 -11.04 -9.13
CA TYR A 46 -1.46 -10.67 -9.51
C TYR A 46 -0.43 -11.22 -8.50
N GLY A 47 -0.47 -12.53 -8.22
CA GLY A 47 0.54 -13.20 -7.38
C GLY A 47 1.98 -13.07 -7.93
N SER A 48 2.12 -12.63 -9.19
CA SER A 48 3.39 -12.31 -9.84
C SER A 48 3.81 -10.83 -9.75
N LEU A 49 3.01 -9.95 -9.14
CA LEU A 49 3.35 -8.54 -8.98
C LEU A 49 4.69 -8.39 -8.27
N LYS A 50 5.51 -7.46 -8.74
CA LYS A 50 6.71 -6.98 -8.05
C LYS A 50 6.76 -5.47 -8.13
N VAL A 51 7.27 -4.84 -7.09
CA VAL A 51 7.56 -3.40 -7.05
C VAL A 51 9.07 -3.22 -7.14
N GLU A 52 9.55 -2.56 -8.19
CA GLU A 52 10.97 -2.22 -8.36
C GLU A 52 11.21 -0.80 -7.83
N VAL A 53 12.11 -0.67 -6.86
CA VAL A 53 12.43 0.61 -6.21
C VAL A 53 13.67 1.20 -6.84
N ARG A 54 13.57 2.39 -7.42
CA ARG A 54 14.71 3.12 -7.98
C ARG A 54 15.03 4.37 -7.16
N SER A 55 16.31 4.71 -7.05
CA SER A 55 16.75 6.00 -6.51
C SER A 55 16.49 7.15 -7.50
N GLY A 56 16.60 8.40 -7.04
CA GLY A 56 16.64 9.61 -7.87
C GLY A 56 17.60 9.55 -9.07
N GLU A 57 18.71 8.80 -8.96
CA GLU A 57 19.70 8.61 -10.03
C GLU A 57 19.30 7.51 -11.04
N GLY A 58 18.11 6.92 -10.90
CA GLY A 58 17.63 5.81 -11.73
C GLY A 58 18.20 4.44 -11.37
N LYS A 59 19.10 4.34 -10.39
CA LYS A 59 19.64 3.05 -9.92
C LYS A 59 18.54 2.21 -9.25
N LEU A 60 18.40 0.95 -9.67
CA LEU A 60 17.56 -0.04 -8.99
C LEU A 60 18.17 -0.40 -7.62
N LEU A 61 17.39 -0.22 -6.56
CA LEU A 61 17.77 -0.51 -5.18
C LEU A 61 17.25 -1.87 -4.73
N ALA A 62 15.98 -2.17 -5.05
CA ALA A 62 15.34 -3.43 -4.64
C ALA A 62 14.19 -3.81 -5.55
N THR A 63 13.83 -5.10 -5.52
CA THR A 63 12.59 -5.63 -6.10
C THR A 63 11.80 -6.31 -4.98
N VAL A 64 10.57 -5.86 -4.77
CA VAL A 64 9.73 -6.24 -3.62
C VAL A 64 8.50 -6.98 -4.14
N ALA A 65 8.41 -8.28 -3.85
CA ALA A 65 7.21 -9.07 -4.11
C ALA A 65 6.20 -8.92 -2.95
N PRO A 66 4.89 -9.14 -3.18
CA PRO A 66 3.90 -9.26 -2.12
C PRO A 66 4.34 -10.30 -1.09
N SER A 67 4.03 -10.06 0.17
CA SER A 67 4.28 -11.04 1.22
C SER A 67 3.31 -12.21 1.05
N GLU A 68 3.81 -13.44 1.16
CA GLU A 68 3.00 -14.64 1.35
C GLU A 68 2.19 -14.43 2.64
N GLY A 69 0.95 -13.97 2.52
CA GLY A 69 0.19 -13.52 3.68
C GLY A 69 -0.05 -14.66 4.67
N ARG A 70 0.09 -14.41 5.97
CA ARG A 70 -0.91 -14.94 6.92
C ARG A 70 -2.21 -14.19 6.64
N GLY A 71 -3.00 -14.68 5.69
CA GLY A 71 -4.09 -13.95 5.01
C GLY A 71 -5.21 -13.32 5.87
N HIS A 72 -5.19 -13.42 7.20
CA HIS A 72 -6.29 -12.98 8.07
C HIS A 72 -5.92 -11.94 9.15
N GLU A 73 -4.64 -11.75 9.51
CA GLU A 73 -4.31 -10.95 10.71
C GLU A 73 -4.21 -9.44 10.46
N GLN A 74 -4.01 -8.97 9.22
CA GLN A 74 -3.83 -7.53 8.94
C GLN A 74 -5.13 -6.76 8.64
N PHE A 75 -6.20 -7.43 8.21
CA PHE A 75 -7.52 -6.80 8.15
C PHE A 75 -8.05 -6.42 9.54
N ALA A 76 -7.54 -7.05 10.62
CA ALA A 76 -7.88 -6.69 11.99
C ALA A 76 -7.34 -5.30 12.41
N PHE A 77 -6.33 -4.74 11.72
CA PHE A 77 -5.72 -3.46 12.12
C PHE A 77 -6.22 -2.23 11.36
N ILE A 78 -6.89 -2.41 10.21
CA ILE A 78 -7.49 -1.31 9.41
C ILE A 78 -9.03 -1.36 9.49
N GLY A 79 -9.57 -1.95 10.57
CA GLY A 79 -11.00 -2.16 10.80
C GLY A 79 -11.59 -1.43 12.01
N ARG A 80 -10.94 -0.40 12.56
CA ARG A 80 -11.53 0.43 13.63
C ARG A 80 -11.65 1.89 13.24
N ARG A 81 -12.48 2.16 12.22
CA ARG A 81 -13.43 3.28 12.37
C ARG A 81 -14.57 2.73 13.22
N ARG A 82 -14.69 3.20 14.46
CA ARG A 82 -15.89 2.96 15.28
C ARG A 82 -17.10 3.50 14.50
N PRO A 83 -18.14 2.70 14.19
CA PRO A 83 -19.44 3.28 13.91
C PRO A 83 -20.00 3.70 15.28
N GLY A 84 -19.99 5.00 15.54
CA GLY A 84 -20.41 5.53 16.82
C GLY A 84 -20.67 7.02 16.74
N ASP A 85 -21.68 7.40 15.96
CA ASP A 85 -22.65 8.43 16.39
C ASP A 85 -23.90 8.42 15.49
N ALA A 86 -24.60 7.28 15.50
CA ALA A 86 -26.03 7.27 15.24
C ALA A 86 -26.74 7.40 16.60
N SER A 87 -26.81 8.62 17.12
CA SER A 87 -27.69 8.94 18.25
C SER A 87 -28.38 10.30 18.02
N LEU A 88 -29.08 10.42 16.89
CA LEU A 88 -30.22 11.33 16.81
C LEU A 88 -31.40 10.63 17.50
N ARG A 89 -31.43 10.85 18.81
CA ARG A 89 -32.54 10.49 19.70
C ARG A 89 -33.75 11.32 19.26
N MET A 90 -34.74 10.67 18.64
CA MET A 90 -36.08 11.23 18.49
C MET A 90 -36.80 11.08 19.84
N PRO A 91 -37.19 12.14 20.55
CA PRO A 91 -38.19 12.02 21.59
C PRO A 91 -39.57 11.91 20.96
N SER A 92 -40.23 10.81 21.27
CA SER A 92 -41.66 10.55 21.10
C SER A 92 -42.54 11.67 21.68
N SER A 93 -43.57 12.07 20.93
CA SER A 93 -44.80 12.74 21.41
C SER A 93 -45.58 11.87 22.42
N PRO A 94 -46.75 12.25 23.00
CA PRO A 94 -47.46 13.55 23.16
C PRO A 94 -47.83 13.75 24.68
N PRO A 95 -48.98 14.30 25.18
CA PRO A 95 -50.36 14.38 24.64
C PRO A 95 -50.74 15.68 23.93
#